data_AF-A0A6B2TKG5-F1
#
_entry.id   AF-A0A6B2TKG5-F1
#
_cell.length_a   1.000
_cell.length_b   1.000
_cell.length_c   1.000
_cell.angle_alpha   90.00
_cell.angle_beta   90.00
_cell.angle_gamma   90.00
#
_symmetry.space_group_name_H-M   'P 1'
#
loop_
_entity.id
_entity.type
_entity.pdbx_description
1 polymer ?
#
loop_
_entity_poly.entity_id
_entity_poly.type
_entity_poly.pdbx_seq_one_letter_code
_entity_poly.pdbx_strand_id
1 'polypeptide(L)' 'RSNSAQRLRSLSDAFAVPEELAAALAASPGPVLLVDDYTDSGWTLAVAARLLRRAGAGEVLPLVLAAAG' A
#
# COMPACT_ATOMS: atom_id res chain seq x y z
N ARG A 1 21.28 1.03 -15.41
CA ARG A 1 20.83 -0.02 -14.46
C ARG A 1 21.01 0.50 -13.03
N SER A 2 20.06 1.30 -12.57
CA SER A 2 19.93 1.81 -11.19
C SER A 2 18.68 2.68 -11.19
N ASN A 3 17.61 2.28 -10.49
CA ASN A 3 16.48 3.20 -10.22
C ASN A 3 15.52 2.70 -9.12
N SER A 4 15.29 1.39 -9.02
CA SER A 4 14.28 0.82 -8.11
C SER A 4 14.63 0.98 -6.63
N ALA A 5 15.88 0.71 -6.22
CA ALA A 5 16.28 0.79 -4.81
C ALA A 5 16.36 2.23 -4.27
N GLN A 6 16.62 3.23 -5.13
CA GLN A 6 16.63 4.64 -4.74
C GLN A 6 15.21 5.22 -4.65
N ARG A 7 14.31 4.91 -5.60
CA ARG A 7 12.88 5.28 -5.48
C ARG A 7 12.20 4.62 -4.28
N LEU A 8 12.56 3.37 -3.97
CA LEU A 8 12.01 2.67 -2.81
C LEU A 8 12.32 3.40 -1.50
N ARG A 9 13.52 3.99 -1.38
CA ARG A 9 13.91 4.79 -0.21
C ARG A 9 13.19 6.14 -0.14
N SER A 10 12.89 6.77 -1.29
CA SER A 10 12.10 8.00 -1.30
C SER A 10 10.62 7.77 -0.99
N LEU A 11 10.08 6.59 -1.34
CA LEU A 11 8.68 6.22 -1.09
C LEU A 11 8.46 5.62 0.30
N SER A 12 9.48 5.02 0.92
CA SER A 12 9.31 4.35 2.22
C SER A 12 8.92 5.30 3.36
N ASP A 13 9.28 6.58 3.25
CA ASP A 13 8.90 7.61 4.22
C ASP A 13 7.70 8.46 3.77
N ALA A 14 7.20 8.22 2.54
CA ALA A 14 6.07 8.97 1.99
C ALA A 14 4.72 8.50 2.54
N PHE A 15 4.65 7.27 3.06
CA PHE A 15 3.44 6.63 3.53
C PHE A 15 3.62 6.07 4.94
N ALA A 16 2.63 6.33 5.78
CA ALA A 16 2.53 5.75 7.12
C ALA A 16 1.12 5.20 7.35
N VAL A 17 1.01 4.20 8.21
CA VAL A 17 -0.28 3.71 8.72
C VAL A 17 -0.49 4.36 10.09
N PRO A 18 -1.45 5.29 10.24
CA PRO A 18 -1.76 5.88 11.54
C PRO A 18 -2.20 4.81 12.55
N GLU A 19 -1.94 5.05 13.84
CA GLU A 19 -2.29 4.12 14.92
C GLU A 19 -3.77 3.75 14.93
N GLU A 20 -4.64 4.73 14.68
CA GLU A 20 -6.09 4.52 14.58
C GLU A 20 -6.45 3.52 13.46
N LEU A 21 -5.77 3.61 12.31
CA LEU A 21 -5.97 2.68 11.21
C LEU A 21 -5.43 1.29 11.57
N ALA A 22 -4.29 1.20 12.24
CA ALA A 22 -3.76 -0.08 12.71
C ALA A 22 -4.74 -0.77 13.70
N ALA A 23 -5.31 0.00 14.64
CA ALA A 23 -6.32 -0.50 15.57
C ALA A 23 -7.59 -0.98 14.84
N ALA A 24 -8.06 -0.22 13.84
CA ALA A 24 -9.21 -0.62 13.02
C ALA A 24 -8.95 -1.91 12.23
N LEU A 25 -7.76 -2.07 11.66
CA LEU A 25 -7.34 -3.29 10.97
C LEU A 25 -7.32 -4.50 11.92
N ALA A 26 -6.80 -4.33 13.15
CA ALA A 26 -6.78 -5.39 14.14
C ALA A 26 -8.19 -5.78 14.62
N ALA A 27 -9.11 -4.82 14.72
CA ALA A 27 -10.50 -5.05 15.12
C ALA A 27 -11.38 -5.65 14.01
N SER A 28 -10.96 -5.57 12.74
CA SER A 28 -11.71 -6.04 11.57
C SER A 28 -10.96 -7.15 10.83
N PRO A 29 -11.01 -8.41 11.32
CA PRO A 29 -10.32 -9.51 10.67
C PRO A 29 -10.89 -9.79 9.28
N GLY A 30 -10.02 -9.87 8.27
CA GLY A 30 -10.43 -10.19 6.90
C GLY A 30 -9.55 -9.53 5.84
N PRO A 31 -9.85 -9.76 4.56
CA PRO A 31 -9.23 -9.05 3.47
C PRO A 31 -9.62 -7.57 3.49
N VAL A 32 -8.68 -6.70 3.11
CA VAL A 32 -8.93 -5.27 2.91
C VAL A 32 -8.75 -4.90 1.44
N LEU A 33 -9.56 -3.95 0.98
CA LEU A 33 -9.47 -3.38 -0.36
C LEU A 33 -8.59 -2.13 -0.31
N LEU A 34 -7.47 -2.13 -1.04
CA LEU A 34 -6.63 -0.96 -1.26
C LEU A 34 -7.10 -0.28 -2.54
N VAL A 35 -7.67 0.91 -2.42
CA VAL A 35 -8.22 1.66 -3.55
C VAL A 35 -7.30 2.83 -3.90
N ASP A 36 -6.98 2.97 -5.18
CA ASP A 36 -6.30 4.14 -5.74
C ASP A 36 -7.02 4.55 -7.04
N ASP A 37 -6.95 5.81 -7.45
CA ASP A 37 -7.64 6.26 -8.67
C ASP A 37 -6.86 5.89 -9.94
N TYR A 38 -5.53 6.05 -9.91
CA TYR A 38 -4.66 5.81 -11.04
C TYR A 38 -3.32 5.23 -10.61
N THR A 39 -2.81 4.25 -11.36
CA THR A 39 -1.45 3.75 -11.21
C THR A 39 -0.66 3.83 -12.52
N ASP A 40 0.59 4.26 -12.44
CA ASP A 40 1.55 4.09 -13.53
C ASP A 40 2.35 2.79 -13.31
N SER A 41 3.37 2.83 -12.45
CA SER A 41 4.28 1.70 -12.22
C SER A 41 3.82 0.64 -11.20
N GLY A 42 2.74 0.88 -10.46
CA GLY A 42 2.27 0.00 -9.37
C GLY A 42 3.08 0.07 -8.07
N TRP A 43 4.17 0.86 -8.02
CA TRP A 43 5.01 0.95 -6.82
C TRP A 43 4.28 1.51 -5.60
N THR A 44 3.41 2.51 -5.77
CA THR A 44 2.60 3.07 -4.68
C THR A 44 1.74 1.98 -4.05
N LEU A 45 1.00 1.22 -4.86
CA LEU A 45 0.17 0.11 -4.40
C LEU A 45 0.99 -0.97 -3.69
N ALA A 46 2.15 -1.34 -4.24
CA ALA A 46 3.01 -2.36 -3.64
C ALA A 46 3.56 -1.93 -2.25
N VAL A 47 3.96 -0.66 -2.12
CA VAL A 47 4.46 -0.11 -0.84
C VAL A 47 3.31 0.03 0.15
N ALA A 48 2.16 0.58 -0.25
CA ALA A 48 0.99 0.73 0.62
C ALA A 48 0.46 -0.64 1.10
N ALA A 49 0.35 -1.63 0.21
CA ALA A 49 -0.06 -2.98 0.57
C ALA A 49 0.92 -3.62 1.58
N ARG A 50 2.23 -3.44 1.38
CA ARG A 50 3.25 -3.90 2.35
C ARG A 50 3.08 -3.25 3.72
N LEU A 51 2.79 -1.95 3.78
CA LEU A 51 2.60 -1.22 5.03
C LEU A 51 1.34 -1.70 5.76
N LEU A 52 0.22 -1.87 5.06
CA LEU A 52 -1.03 -2.41 5.63
C LEU A 52 -0.83 -3.83 6.18
N ARG A 53 -0.13 -4.71 5.44
CA ARG A 53 0.22 -6.06 5.92
C ARG A 53 1.07 -6.03 7.19
N ARG A 54 1.98 -5.07 7.31
CA ARG A 54 2.82 -4.90 8.52
C ARG A 54 2.03 -4.34 9.70
N ALA A 55 0.99 -3.55 9.44
CA ALA A 55 0.08 -3.01 10.44
C ALA A 55 -1.02 -3.99 10.89
N GLY A 56 -0.94 -5.26 10.46
CA GLY A 56 -1.87 -6.31 10.89
C GLY A 56 -3.00 -6.61 9.91
N ALA A 57 -3.06 -5.96 8.75
CA ALA A 57 -4.04 -6.34 7.73
C ALA A 57 -3.82 -7.79 7.27
N GLY A 58 -4.94 -8.48 7.04
CA GLY A 58 -5.00 -9.75 6.34
C GLY A 58 -4.66 -9.58 4.86
N GLU A 59 -5.32 -10.28 3.95
CA GLU A 59 -5.10 -10.09 2.50
C GLU A 59 -5.35 -8.63 2.09
N VAL A 60 -4.51 -8.08 1.21
CA VAL A 60 -4.69 -6.72 0.67
C VAL A 60 -4.96 -6.84 -0.83
N LEU A 61 -6.16 -6.48 -1.24
CA LEU A 61 -6.65 -6.59 -2.61
C LEU A 61 -6.58 -5.20 -3.27
N PRO A 62 -5.74 -4.99 -4.29
CA PRO A 62 -5.66 -3.70 -4.97
C PRO A 62 -6.82 -3.52 -5.96
N LEU A 63 -7.44 -2.35 -5.96
CA LEU A 63 -8.39 -1.88 -6.95
C LEU A 63 -7.96 -0.50 -7.44
N VAL A 64 -7.82 -0.35 -8.75
CA VAL A 64 -7.53 0.94 -9.40
C VAL A 64 -8.56 1.26 -10.46
N LEU A 65 -8.93 2.54 -10.56
CA LEU A 65 -9.89 2.98 -11.58
C LEU A 65 -9.23 3.07 -12.96
N ALA A 66 -7.93 3.37 -13.02
CA ALA A 66 -7.15 3.40 -14.25
C ALA A 66 -5.70 2.97 -14.02
N ALA A 67 -5.08 2.42 -15.07
CA ALA A 67 -3.67 2.04 -15.07
C ALA A 67 -2.98 2.51 -16.35
N ALA A 68 -1.72 2.93 -16.27
CA ALA A 68 -0.87 3.09 -17.44
C ALA A 68 -0.71 1.72 -18.13
N GLY A 69 -0.90 1.70 -19.45
CA GLY A 69 -0.71 0.51 -20.29
C GLY A 69 0.75 0.20 -20.58
#